data_AF-A0AAP0L060-F1
#
_entry.id   AF-A0AAP0L060-F1
#
_cell.length_a   1.000
_cell.length_b   1.000
_cell.length_c   1.000
_cell.angle_alpha   90.00
_cell.angle_beta   90.00
_cell.angle_gamma   90.00
#
_symmetry.space_group_name_H-M   'P 1'
#
loop_
_entity.id
_entity.type
_entity.pdbx_description
1 polymer ?
#
loop_
_entity_poly.entity_id
_entity_poly.type
_entity_poly.pdbx_seq_one_letter_code
_entity_poly.pdbx_strand_id
1 'polypeptide(L)'
;MHYEFRNTRHRDNGMVNLGEVEVPKVNHFGYLGSIIQNDSNIENDVTHRIQAGWKKWRSATWVICDRNVPNKLKGKFYRIAIRPAMFYGSECWAVI
;
A
#
# COMPACT_ATOMS: atom_id res chain seq x y z
N MET A 1 -1.99 2.96 -12.35
CA MET A 1 -1.14 1.80 -12.01
C MET A 1 -2.07 0.74 -11.44
N HIS A 2 -2.64 -0.09 -12.31
CA HIS A 2 -3.60 -1.11 -11.89
C HIS A 2 -2.82 -2.31 -11.32
N TYR A 3 -2.99 -2.57 -10.03
CA TYR A 3 -2.72 -3.89 -9.48
C TYR A 3 -4.00 -4.70 -9.68
N GLU A 4 -3.94 -5.70 -10.56
CA GLU A 4 -4.98 -6.72 -10.58
C GLU A 4 -4.80 -7.58 -9.32
N PHE A 5 -5.72 -7.41 -8.37
CA PHE A 5 -5.81 -8.27 -7.20
C PHE A 5 -6.11 -9.68 -7.69
N ARG A 6 -5.09 -10.53 -7.70
CA ARG A 6 -5.21 -11.93 -8.09
C ARG A 6 -6.10 -12.60 -7.04
N ASN A 7 -7.37 -12.79 -7.39
CA ASN A 7 -8.42 -13.33 -6.55
C ASN A 7 -8.04 -14.77 -6.13
N THR A 8 -7.38 -14.93 -4.98
CA THR A 8 -7.09 -16.23 -4.39
C THR A 8 -8.43 -16.80 -3.92
N ARG A 9 -8.90 -17.79 -4.67
CA ARG A 9 -10.21 -18.43 -4.55
C ARG A 9 -10.31 -19.22 -3.24
N HIS A 10 -10.56 -18.54 -2.13
CA HIS A 10 -11.18 -19.18 -0.96
C HIS A 10 -12.63 -18.68 -0.91
N ARG A 11 -13.54 -19.50 -1.47
CA ARG A 11 -14.98 -19.21 -1.58
C ARG A 11 -15.62 -19.27 -0.20
N ASP A 12 -15.51 -18.20 0.58
CA ASP A 12 -16.53 -17.89 1.60
C ASP A 12 -17.65 -17.15 0.86
N ASN A 13 -18.72 -17.86 0.54
CA ASN A 13 -19.77 -17.44 -0.41
C ASN A 13 -20.80 -16.50 0.25
N GLY A 14 -20.33 -15.56 1.08
CA GLY A 14 -21.17 -14.58 1.76
C GLY A 14 -21.49 -13.39 0.86
N MET A 15 -22.75 -12.98 0.80
CA MET A 15 -23.18 -11.72 0.18
C MET A 15 -23.23 -10.63 1.26
N VAL A 16 -22.87 -9.40 0.89
CA VAL A 16 -22.95 -8.22 1.76
C VAL A 16 -24.01 -7.29 1.18
N ASN A 17 -25.01 -6.93 1.98
CA ASN A 17 -26.05 -5.98 1.60
C ASN A 17 -25.59 -4.54 1.82
N LEU A 18 -25.42 -3.80 0.73
CA LEU A 18 -25.16 -2.35 0.72
C LEU A 18 -26.46 -1.65 0.28
N GLY A 19 -27.39 -1.52 1.22
CA GLY A 19 -28.72 -0.98 0.94
C GLY A 19 -29.51 -1.93 0.02
N GLU A 20 -29.77 -1.49 -1.22
CA GLU A 20 -30.51 -2.27 -2.23
C GLU A 20 -29.60 -3.17 -3.10
N VAL A 21 -28.27 -3.12 -2.90
CA VAL A 21 -27.31 -3.86 -3.74
C VAL A 21 -26.60 -4.94 -2.92
N GLU A 22 -26.70 -6.18 -3.37
CA GLU A 22 -25.87 -7.29 -2.87
C GLU A 22 -24.54 -7.35 -3.60
N VAL A 23 -23.44 -7.27 -2.85
CA VAL A 23 -22.08 -7.34 -3.35
C VAL A 23 -21.39 -8.58 -2.77
N PRO A 24 -20.61 -9.35 -3.56
CA PRO A 24 -19.88 -10.50 -3.05
C PRO A 24 -18.85 -10.07 -1.99
N LYS A 25 -18.82 -10.79 -0.87
CA LYS A 25 -17.76 -10.65 0.12
C LYS A 25 -16.43 -11.06 -0.49
N VAL A 26 -15.41 -10.23 -0.29
CA VAL A 26 -14.03 -10.50 -0.70
C VAL A 26 -13.14 -10.62 0.53
N ASN A 27 -12.17 -11.52 0.49
CA ASN A 27 -11.22 -11.70 1.59
C ASN A 27 -10.24 -10.53 1.70
N HIS A 28 -10.01 -9.83 0.60
CA HIS A 28 -9.09 -8.70 0.50
C HIS A 28 -9.78 -7.59 -0.28
N PHE A 29 -9.77 -6.37 0.25
CA PHE A 29 -10.37 -5.20 -0.37
C PHE A 29 -9.38 -4.03 -0.36
N GLY A 30 -9.15 -3.44 -1.53
CA GLY A 30 -8.32 -2.24 -1.63
C GLY A 30 -9.11 -0.99 -1.23
N TYR A 31 -8.67 -0.27 -0.19
CA TYR A 31 -9.29 0.97 0.28
C TYR A 31 -8.23 2.06 0.49
N LEU A 32 -8.39 3.19 -0.20
CA LEU A 32 -7.49 4.36 -0.09
C LEU A 32 -5.98 4.06 -0.21
N GLY A 33 -5.62 2.98 -0.92
CA GLY A 33 -4.23 2.55 -1.09
C GLY A 33 -3.73 1.53 -0.06
N SER A 34 -4.56 1.17 0.92
CA SER A 34 -4.35 0.06 1.85
C SER A 34 -5.11 -1.18 1.43
N ILE A 35 -4.66 -2.35 1.90
CA ILE A 35 -5.35 -3.62 1.72
C ILE A 35 -6.02 -3.98 3.04
N ILE A 36 -7.36 -3.97 3.04
CA ILE A 36 -8.17 -4.43 4.16
C ILE A 36 -8.39 -5.92 3.99
N GLN A 37 -8.08 -6.67 5.04
CA GLN A 37 -8.23 -8.11 5.12
C GLN A 37 -9.23 -8.48 6.22
N ASN A 38 -9.96 -9.58 6.01
CA ASN A 38 -10.91 -10.09 7.00
C ASN A 38 -10.21 -10.90 8.10
N ASP A 39 -9.09 -11.53 7.78
CA ASP A 39 -8.13 -11.95 8.79
C ASP A 39 -7.44 -10.69 9.34
N SER A 40 -7.27 -10.58 10.66
CA SER A 40 -6.54 -9.49 11.32
C SER A 40 -5.05 -9.42 10.93
N ASN A 41 -4.66 -10.09 9.84
CA ASN A 41 -3.34 -10.09 9.28
C ASN A 41 -3.06 -8.77 8.57
N ILE A 42 -1.95 -8.14 8.95
CA ILE A 42 -1.48 -6.88 8.39
C ILE A 42 -0.38 -7.08 7.35
N GLU A 43 0.14 -8.29 7.22
CA GLU A 43 1.30 -8.62 6.38
C GLU A 43 1.10 -8.28 4.90
N ASN A 44 -0.12 -8.47 4.36
CA ASN A 44 -0.38 -8.14 2.96
C ASN A 44 -0.40 -6.61 2.73
N ASP A 45 -0.94 -5.83 3.67
CA ASP A 45 -0.87 -4.35 3.60
C ASP A 45 0.58 -3.87 3.72
N VAL A 46 1.34 -4.42 4.67
CA VAL A 46 2.77 -4.15 4.86
C VAL A 46 3.54 -4.43 3.57
N THR A 47 3.35 -5.62 2.99
CA THR A 47 4.06 -6.06 1.79
C THR A 47 3.72 -5.18 0.60
N HIS A 48 2.43 -4.87 0.40
CA HIS A 48 1.98 -3.98 -0.67
C HIS A 48 2.62 -2.59 -0.56
N ARG A 49 2.67 -2.03 0.66
CA ARG A 49 3.26 -0.71 0.90
C ARG A 49 4.78 -0.69 0.78
N ILE A 50 5.46 -1.73 1.23
CA ILE A 50 6.90 -1.92 0.97
C ILE A 50 7.16 -1.90 -0.53
N GLN A 51 6.39 -2.65 -1.32
CA GLN A 51 6.53 -2.66 -2.78
C GLN A 51 6.25 -1.28 -3.41
N ALA A 52 5.22 -0.57 -2.94
CA ALA A 52 4.91 0.77 -3.41
C ALA A 52 6.04 1.77 -3.09
N GLY A 53 6.57 1.71 -1.87
CA GLY A 53 7.74 2.48 -1.43
C GLY A 53 8.97 2.20 -2.28
N TRP A 54 9.28 0.93 -2.54
CA TRP A 54 10.38 0.52 -3.41
C TRP A 54 10.22 1.00 -4.85
N LYS A 55 9.01 0.98 -5.41
CA LYS A 55 8.75 1.53 -6.75
C LYS A 55 9.02 3.03 -6.79
N LYS A 56 8.55 3.78 -5.79
CA LYS A 56 8.82 5.23 -5.68
C LYS A 56 10.30 5.53 -5.48
N TRP A 57 10.99 4.76 -4.64
CA TRP A 57 12.45 4.84 -4.50
C TRP A 57 13.18 4.60 -5.82
N ARG A 58 12.78 3.55 -6.57
CA ARG A 58 13.39 3.21 -7.86
C ARG A 58 13.21 4.33 -8.89
N SER A 59 12.03 4.94 -8.95
CA SER A 59 11.81 6.13 -9.81
C SER A 59 12.66 7.33 -9.39
N ALA A 60 12.92 7.50 -8.10
CA ALA A 60 13.75 8.59 -7.56
C ALA A 60 15.25 8.32 -7.58
N THR A 61 15.67 7.10 -7.94
CA THR A 61 17.07 6.65 -7.84
C THR A 61 17.99 7.53 -8.68
N TRP A 62 17.53 8.02 -9.84
CA TRP A 62 18.30 8.98 -10.64
C TRP A 62 18.67 10.24 -9.85
N VAL A 63 17.74 10.80 -9.05
CA VAL A 63 17.99 12.02 -8.27
C VAL A 63 18.82 11.74 -7.01
N ILE A 64 18.62 10.58 -6.38
CA ILE A 64 19.24 10.24 -5.10
C ILE A 64 20.66 9.70 -5.29
N CYS A 65 20.89 8.92 -6.35
CA CYS A 65 22.20 8.36 -6.67
C CYS A 65 23.08 9.30 -7.50
N ASP A 66 22.53 10.37 -8.10
CA ASP A 66 23.33 11.35 -8.83
C ASP A 66 24.28 12.11 -7.89
N ARG A 67 25.57 12.07 -8.21
CA ARG A 67 26.63 12.72 -7.44
C ARG A 67 26.57 14.25 -7.52
N ASN A 68 25.94 14.79 -8.57
CA ASN A 68 25.79 16.23 -8.79
C ASN A 68 24.70 16.85 -7.90
N VAL A 69 23.81 16.03 -7.32
CA VAL A 69 22.73 16.53 -6.46
C VAL A 69 23.26 16.74 -5.03
N PRO A 70 23.08 17.94 -4.44
CA PRO A 70 23.51 18.21 -3.07
C PRO A 70 22.81 17.30 -2.04
N ASN A 71 23.55 16.82 -1.05
CA ASN A 71 23.01 15.93 0.00
C ASN A 71 21.83 16.54 0.76
N LYS A 72 21.80 17.87 0.95
CA LYS A 72 20.66 18.58 1.56
C LYS A 72 19.37 18.40 0.75
N LEU A 73 19.46 18.39 -0.58
CA LEU A 73 18.30 18.20 -1.46
C LEU A 73 17.85 16.74 -1.46
N LYS A 74 18.78 15.79 -1.49
CA LYS A 74 18.49 14.35 -1.36
C LYS A 74 17.75 14.04 -0.06
N GLY A 75 18.20 14.63 1.06
CA GLY A 75 17.55 14.47 2.37
C GLY A 75 16.11 15.03 2.38
N LYS A 76 15.89 16.22 1.80
CA LYS A 76 14.53 16.79 1.65
C LYS A 76 13.64 15.91 0.77
N PHE A 77 14.17 15.43 -0.35
CA PHE A 77 13.44 14.57 -1.28
C PHE A 77 13.03 13.25 -0.61
N TYR A 78 13.92 12.61 0.14
CA TYR A 78 13.61 11.42 0.93
C TYR A 78 12.45 11.66 1.90
N ARG A 79 12.50 12.76 2.66
CA ARG A 79 11.47 13.12 3.65
C ARG A 79 10.10 13.39 3.02
N ILE A 80 10.06 13.95 1.80
CA ILE A 80 8.81 14.38 1.15
C ILE A 80 8.21 13.27 0.26
N ALA A 81 9.04 12.52 -0.48
CA ALA A 81 8.54 11.60 -1.50
C ALA A 81 8.57 10.13 -1.07
N ILE A 82 9.59 9.72 -0.32
CA ILE A 82 9.84 8.30 0.00
C ILE A 82 9.26 7.95 1.37
N ARG A 83 9.54 8.78 2.38
CA ARG A 83 9.06 8.55 3.75
C ARG A 83 7.53 8.44 3.82
N PRO A 84 6.72 9.31 3.18
CA PRO A 84 5.27 9.14 3.21
C PRO A 84 4.83 7.89 2.45
N ALA A 85 5.43 7.56 1.31
CA ALA A 85 5.06 6.35 0.57
C ALA A 85 5.32 5.06 1.37
N MET A 86 6.33 5.04 2.24
CA MET A 86 6.62 3.91 3.12
C MET A 86 5.75 3.89 4.38
N PHE A 87 5.56 5.04 5.05
CA PHE A 87 4.97 5.11 6.39
C PHE A 87 3.52 5.63 6.45
N TYR A 88 2.98 6.24 5.38
CA TYR A 88 1.60 6.74 5.38
C TYR A 88 0.58 5.60 5.50
N GLY A 89 -0.14 5.56 6.62
CA GLY A 89 -1.11 4.51 6.97
C GLY A 89 -0.62 3.49 7.99
N SER A 90 0.68 3.50 8.38
CA SER A 90 1.15 2.62 9.46
C SER A 90 0.76 3.14 10.84
N GLU A 91 0.36 4.41 10.92
CA GLU A 91 -0.24 5.02 12.12
C GLU A 91 -1.62 4.42 12.44
N CYS A 92 -2.30 3.84 11.45
CA CYS A 92 -3.60 3.18 11.60
C CYS A 92 -3.47 1.67 11.84
N TRP A 93 -2.25 1.15 11.87
CA TRP A 93 -2.00 -0.23 12.28
C TRP A 93 -2.15 -0.26 13.80
N ALA A 94 -3.27 -0.79 14.27
CA ALA A 94 -3.46 -1.03 15.69
C ALA A 94 -2.34 -1.98 16.15
N VAL A 95 -1.38 -1.45 16.91
CA VAL A 95 -0.46 -2.26 17.68
C VAL A 95 -1.29 -2.77 18.87
N ILE A 96 -1.96 -3.90 18.65
CA ILE A 96 -2.60 -4.68 19.72
C ILE A 96 -1.49 -5.41 20.47
#